data_AF-A0A1G2VIS7-F1
#
_entry.id   AF-A0A1G2VIS7-F1
#
_cell.length_a   1.000
_cell.length_b   1.000
_cell.length_c   1.000
_cell.angle_alpha   90.00
_cell.angle_beta   90.00
_cell.angle_gamma   90.00
#
_symmetry.space_group_name_H-M   'P 1'
#
loop_
_entity.id
_entity.type
_entity.pdbx_description
1 polymer ?
#
loop_
_entity_poly.entity_id
_entity_poly.type
_entity_poly.pdbx_seq_one_letter_code
_entity_poly.pdbx_strand_id
1 'polypeptide(L)'
;MKEGNRNEQAKNLEIMAIKLEDFIANYTPAGWVEPIGKVMHRFIFLPKDTGKMEQDFKSGTLKDRLDKQYENPNVVMAIMDFFEKQE
;
A
#
# COMPACT_ATOMS: atom_id res chain seq x y z
N MET A 1 -0.58 30.58 9.40
CA MET A 1 -0.01 29.63 8.42
C MET A 1 -0.39 28.19 8.79
N LYS A 2 -1.62 27.69 8.60
CA LYS A 2 -1.96 26.29 8.96
C LYS A 2 -3.02 25.58 8.10
N GLU A 3 -3.48 26.14 6.98
CA GLU A 3 -4.44 25.46 6.08
C GLU A 3 -3.82 24.84 4.82
N GLY A 4 -2.67 25.34 4.33
CA GLY A 4 -1.99 24.76 3.17
C GLY A 4 -1.51 23.32 3.38
N ASN A 5 -0.81 23.07 4.51
CA ASN A 5 -0.17 21.78 4.78
C ASN A 5 -1.14 20.60 4.95
N ARG A 6 -2.37 20.82 5.46
CA ARG A 6 -3.33 19.72 5.66
C ARG A 6 -3.92 19.24 4.34
N ASN A 7 -4.18 20.16 3.42
CA ASN A 7 -4.66 19.83 2.08
C ASN A 7 -3.58 19.16 1.23
N GLU A 8 -2.33 19.60 1.35
CA GLU A 8 -1.21 18.96 0.66
C GLU A 8 -0.95 17.54 1.18
N GLN A 9 -0.99 17.34 2.50
CA GLN A 9 -0.85 16.01 3.07
C GLN A 9 -2.00 15.07 2.67
N ALA A 10 -3.25 15.54 2.69
CA ALA A 10 -4.40 14.74 2.25
C ALA A 10 -4.26 14.31 0.79
N LYS A 11 -3.89 15.25 -0.10
CA LYS A 11 -3.63 14.96 -1.52
C LYS A 11 -2.50 13.96 -1.72
N ASN A 12 -1.42 14.08 -0.95
CA ASN A 12 -0.31 13.14 -1.04
C ASN A 12 -0.73 11.72 -0.63
N LEU A 13 -1.57 11.59 0.40
CA LEU A 13 -2.12 10.32 0.83
C LEU A 13 -3.10 9.72 -0.18
N GLU A 14 -3.91 10.55 -0.85
CA GLU A 14 -4.78 10.15 -1.96
C GLU A 14 -3.96 9.63 -3.14
N ILE A 15 -2.91 10.36 -3.55
CA ILE A 15 -2.01 9.93 -4.62
C ILE A 15 -1.31 8.61 -4.22
N MET A 16 -0.87 8.49 -2.98
CA MET A 16 -0.24 7.27 -2.48
C MET A 16 -1.19 6.08 -2.49
N ALA A 17 -2.47 6.26 -2.14
CA ALA A 17 -3.48 5.21 -2.22
C ALA A 17 -3.64 4.72 -3.66
N ILE A 18 -3.79 5.64 -4.62
CA ILE A 18 -3.91 5.30 -6.04
C ILE A 18 -2.66 4.56 -6.53
N LYS A 19 -1.46 5.04 -6.16
CA LYS A 19 -0.19 4.39 -6.53
C LYS A 19 -0.06 2.99 -5.92
N LEU A 20 -0.47 2.81 -4.68
CA LEU A 20 -0.45 1.50 -4.02
C LEU A 20 -1.42 0.53 -4.69
N GLU A 21 -2.65 0.98 -5.01
CA GLU A 21 -3.62 0.17 -5.75
C GLU A 21 -3.07 -0.27 -7.10
N ASP A 22 -2.52 0.67 -7.88
CA ASP A 22 -1.94 0.38 -9.19
C ASP A 22 -0.71 -0.54 -9.07
N PHE A 23 0.12 -0.33 -8.06
CA PHE A 23 1.27 -1.17 -7.78
C PHE A 23 0.85 -2.60 -7.50
N ILE A 24 -0.08 -2.84 -6.56
CA ILE A 24 -0.55 -4.19 -6.26
C ILE A 24 -1.27 -4.81 -7.47
N ALA A 25 -1.99 -4.00 -8.25
CA ALA A 25 -2.67 -4.48 -9.44
C ALA A 25 -1.71 -5.05 -10.49
N ASN A 26 -0.51 -4.49 -10.58
CA ASN A 26 0.53 -4.90 -11.52
C ASN A 26 1.63 -5.77 -10.90
N TYR A 27 1.70 -5.85 -9.57
CA TYR A 27 2.69 -6.64 -8.86
C TYR A 27 2.52 -8.11 -9.20
N THR A 28 3.57 -8.71 -9.73
CA THR A 28 3.59 -10.10 -10.15
C THR A 28 4.74 -10.78 -9.42
N PRO A 29 4.46 -11.67 -8.46
CA PRO A 29 5.50 -12.41 -7.76
C PRO A 29 6.32 -13.25 -8.75
N ALA A 30 7.57 -13.53 -8.40
CA ALA A 30 8.43 -14.36 -9.23
C ALA A 30 7.77 -15.72 -9.52
N GLY A 31 7.76 -16.12 -10.80
CA GLY A 31 7.16 -17.38 -11.24
C GLY A 31 5.66 -17.33 -11.51
N TRP A 32 5.01 -16.18 -11.36
CA TRP A 32 3.59 -16.01 -11.73
C TRP A 32 3.45 -15.51 -13.16
N VAL A 33 2.37 -15.95 -13.81
CA VAL A 33 1.98 -15.52 -15.17
C VAL A 33 1.02 -14.33 -15.17
N GLU A 34 0.32 -14.10 -14.06
CA GLU A 34 -0.69 -13.05 -13.92
C GLU A 34 -0.44 -12.16 -12.68
N PRO A 35 -0.71 -10.84 -12.78
CA PRO A 35 -0.58 -9.93 -11.65
C PRO A 35 -1.54 -10.24 -10.48
N ILE A 36 -1.16 -9.83 -9.27
CA ILE A 36 -1.96 -10.02 -8.05
C ILE A 36 -3.35 -9.42 -8.20
N GLY A 37 -3.51 -8.23 -8.78
CA GLY A 37 -4.82 -7.60 -8.94
C GLY A 37 -5.78 -8.31 -9.89
N LYS A 38 -5.31 -9.22 -10.73
CA LYS A 38 -6.18 -10.06 -11.57
C LYS A 38 -6.69 -11.29 -10.83
N VAL A 39 -5.89 -11.82 -9.91
CA VAL A 39 -6.24 -13.01 -9.12
C VAL A 39 -6.97 -12.64 -7.82
N MET A 40 -6.76 -11.43 -7.32
CA MET A 40 -7.46 -10.89 -6.16
C MET A 40 -8.62 -9.99 -6.61
N HIS A 41 -9.69 -9.93 -5.81
CA HIS A 41 -10.66 -8.84 -5.94
C HIS A 41 -9.95 -7.50 -5.71
N ARG A 42 -10.22 -6.54 -6.61
CA ARG A 42 -9.58 -5.21 -6.63
C ARG A 42 -9.44 -4.61 -5.22
N PHE A 43 -8.21 -4.26 -4.86
CA PHE A 43 -7.93 -3.51 -3.63
C PHE A 43 -8.45 -2.10 -3.79
N ILE A 44 -9.09 -1.57 -2.75
CA ILE A 44 -9.48 -0.16 -2.67
C ILE A 44 -8.87 0.36 -1.38
N PHE A 45 -7.89 1.26 -1.49
CA PHE A 45 -7.25 1.87 -0.33
C PHE A 45 -7.79 3.28 -0.14
N LEU A 46 -8.16 3.62 1.10
CA LEU A 46 -8.50 4.99 1.42
C LEU A 46 -7.22 5.75 1.86
N PRO A 47 -7.20 7.09 1.73
CA PRO A 47 -6.05 7.90 2.16
C PRO A 47 -5.66 7.70 3.64
N LYS A 48 -6.64 7.38 4.49
CA LYS A 48 -6.41 7.05 5.90
C LYS A 48 -5.68 5.71 6.07
N ASP A 49 -5.91 4.76 5.16
CA ASP A 49 -5.32 3.42 5.22
C ASP A 49 -3.84 3.52 4.85
N THR A 50 -3.52 4.25 3.78
CA THR A 50 -2.13 4.52 3.37
C THR A 50 -1.37 5.34 4.39
N GLY A 51 -1.97 6.39 4.95
CA GLY A 51 -1.33 7.17 6.02
C GLY A 51 -0.99 6.32 7.24
N LYS A 52 -1.89 5.40 7.63
CA LYS A 52 -1.60 4.45 8.71
C LYS A 52 -0.53 3.43 8.31
N MET A 53 -0.57 2.89 7.09
CA MET A 53 0.42 1.94 6.61
C MET A 53 1.82 2.55 6.54
N GLU A 54 1.95 3.81 6.09
CA GLU A 54 3.22 4.54 6.08
C GLU A 54 3.79 4.71 7.51
N GLN A 55 2.93 5.05 8.48
CA GLN A 55 3.34 5.14 9.89
C GLN A 55 3.78 3.79 10.46
N ASP A 56 3.00 2.73 10.18
CA ASP A 56 3.31 1.38 10.62
C ASP A 56 4.62 0.89 9.97
N PHE A 57 4.93 1.30 8.73
CA PHE A 57 6.17 0.96 8.01
C PHE A 57 7.38 1.60 8.69
N LYS A 58 7.31 2.92 8.92
CA LYS A 58 8.37 3.68 9.62
C LYS A 58 8.62 3.18 11.05
N SER A 59 7.60 2.59 11.68
CA SER A 59 7.69 2.02 13.02
C SER A 59 8.13 0.55 13.03
N GLY A 60 8.29 -0.09 11.86
CA GLY A 60 8.67 -1.50 11.72
C GLY A 60 7.55 -2.50 12.05
N THR A 61 6.30 -2.06 12.19
CA THR A 61 5.16 -2.90 12.58
C THR A 61 4.22 -3.23 11.42
N LEU A 62 4.42 -2.66 10.23
CA LEU A 62 3.53 -2.84 9.08
C LEU A 62 3.38 -4.32 8.71
N LYS A 63 4.49 -5.06 8.61
CA LYS A 63 4.46 -6.46 8.20
C LYS A 63 3.57 -7.31 9.12
N ASP A 64 3.75 -7.23 10.45
CA ASP A 64 2.95 -7.98 11.42
C ASP A 64 1.45 -7.64 11.34
N ARG A 65 1.11 -6.36 11.11
CA ARG A 65 -0.27 -5.95 10.89
C ARG A 65 -0.83 -6.56 9.60
N LEU A 66 -0.07 -6.52 8.51
CA LEU A 66 -0.49 -7.04 7.21
C LEU A 66 -0.65 -8.56 7.22
N ASP A 67 0.26 -9.29 7.86
CA ASP A 67 0.16 -10.75 8.05
C ASP A 67 -1.12 -11.15 8.81
N LYS A 68 -1.61 -10.31 9.73
CA LYS A 68 -2.89 -10.51 10.43
C LYS A 68 -4.10 -10.11 9.60
N GLN A 69 -3.95 -9.14 8.71
CA GLN A 69 -5.04 -8.56 7.93
C GLN A 69 -5.31 -9.32 6.63
N TYR A 70 -4.27 -9.87 6.00
CA TYR A 70 -4.36 -10.53 4.70
C TYR A 70 -3.92 -11.99 4.81
N GLU A 71 -4.80 -12.89 4.40
CA GLU A 71 -4.48 -14.32 4.33
C GLU A 71 -3.48 -14.65 3.21
N ASN A 72 -3.38 -13.78 2.19
CA ASN A 72 -2.48 -13.98 1.06
C ASN A 72 -1.13 -13.29 1.30
N PRO A 73 -0.04 -14.04 1.52
CA PRO A 73 1.28 -13.46 1.80
C PRO A 73 1.84 -12.66 0.62
N ASN A 74 1.36 -12.90 -0.61
CA ASN A 74 1.80 -12.13 -1.77
C ASN A 74 1.30 -10.68 -1.72
N VAL A 75 0.13 -10.44 -1.13
CA VAL A 75 -0.39 -9.09 -0.91
C VAL A 75 0.47 -8.36 0.12
N VAL A 76 0.83 -9.06 1.20
CA VAL A 76 1.74 -8.54 2.23
C VAL A 76 3.08 -8.14 1.61
N MET A 77 3.67 -9.03 0.78
CA MET A 77 4.92 -8.74 0.07
C MET A 77 4.79 -7.56 -0.89
N ALA A 78 3.71 -7.47 -1.68
CA ALA A 78 3.49 -6.36 -2.60
C ALA A 78 3.38 -5.01 -1.87
N ILE A 79 2.65 -4.96 -0.75
CA ILE A 79 2.52 -3.74 0.04
C ILE A 79 3.86 -3.37 0.68
N MET A 80 4.60 -4.32 1.25
CA MET A 80 5.91 -4.06 1.84
C MET A 80 6.90 -3.54 0.79
N ASP A 81 7.00 -4.21 -0.36
CA ASP A 81 7.89 -3.86 -1.46
C ASP A 81 7.54 -2.48 -2.06
N PHE A 82 6.25 -2.09 -2.07
CA PHE A 82 5.85 -0.73 -2.42
C PHE A 82 6.48 0.31 -1.48
N PHE A 83 6.36 0.12 -0.16
CA PHE A 83 6.90 1.08 0.81
C PHE A 83 8.43 1.10 0.83
N GLU A 84 9.08 -0.06 0.67
CA GLU A 84 10.55 -0.14 0.55
C GLU A 84 11.09 0.56 -0.71
N LYS A 85 10.31 0.63 -1.79
CA LYS A 85 10.69 1.29 -3.06
C LYS A 85 10.30 2.77 -3.14
N GLN A 86 9.58 3.31 -2.15
CA GLN A 86 9.24 4.74 -2.08
C GLN A 86 10.34 5.57 -1.39
N GLU A 87 11.29 4.94 -0.71
CA GLU A 87 12.51 5.56 -0.15
C GLU A 87 13.57 5.82 -1.23
#